data_AF-X6NBD3-F1
#
_entry.id   AF-X6NBD3-F1
#
_cell.length_a   1.000
_cell.length_b   1.000
_cell.length_c   1.000
_cell.angle_alpha   90.00
_cell.angle_beta   90.00
_cell.angle_gamma   90.00
#
_symmetry.space_group_name_H-M   'P 1'
#
loop_
_entity.id
_entity.type
_entity.pdbx_description
1 polymer ?
#
loop_
_entity_poly.entity_id
_entity_poly.type
_entity_poly.pdbx_seq_one_letter_code
_entity_poly.pdbx_strand_id
1 'polypeptide(L)'
;TGLLEFILKNVNAFPKKVQKSAVWTLSNFCRGKPFPDWDRVSKVLPVLKQILDETKDYDMIADILWAVSFLSEDRGDTEDGTKIQIDGIIQCGVLNNIIAIIKQTQKIKDELQPKLGQSKLSKSEYLVGPCVHIIGNIVSGTDEHTAEVLKAGFYEIIETCLDQSARNTRKEACWALSNVLVGGNNQLEPFLNNQKLIKFRFVLLMNHVVFIP
;
A
#
# COMPACT_ATOMS: atom_id res chain seq x y z
N THR A 1 -19.73 -12.36 21.39
CA THR A 1 -18.56 -12.50 20.48
C THR A 1 -19.06 -12.33 19.08
N GLY A 2 -18.58 -11.32 18.35
CA GLY A 2 -19.02 -11.02 16.99
C GLY A 2 -18.30 -11.88 15.95
N LEU A 3 -18.73 -11.77 14.69
CA LEU A 3 -18.14 -12.48 13.56
C LEU A 3 -16.66 -12.13 13.36
N LEU A 4 -16.28 -10.86 13.57
CA LEU A 4 -14.89 -10.40 13.46
C LEU A 4 -13.98 -11.15 14.44
N GLU A 5 -14.34 -11.18 15.73
CA GLU A 5 -13.53 -11.84 16.76
C GLU A 5 -13.44 -13.36 16.53
N PHE A 6 -14.52 -13.97 16.02
CA PHE A 6 -14.51 -15.38 15.63
C PHE A 6 -13.51 -15.63 14.49
N ILE A 7 -13.51 -14.81 13.44
CA ILE A 7 -12.58 -14.96 12.31
C ILE A 7 -11.14 -14.76 12.79
N LEU A 8 -10.85 -13.69 13.52
CA LEU A 8 -9.50 -13.40 14.00
C LEU A 8 -8.91 -14.54 14.84
N LYS A 9 -9.74 -15.20 15.66
CA LYS A 9 -9.30 -16.33 16.48
C LYS A 9 -9.02 -17.61 15.68
N ASN A 10 -9.71 -17.83 14.56
CA ASN A 10 -9.74 -19.13 13.89
C ASN A 10 -9.14 -19.14 12.47
N VAL A 11 -8.85 -17.98 11.87
CA VAL A 11 -8.47 -17.87 10.45
C VAL A 11 -7.24 -18.69 10.05
N ASN A 12 -6.26 -18.83 10.94
CA ASN A 12 -5.06 -19.64 10.69
C ASN A 12 -5.33 -21.15 10.72
N ALA A 13 -6.38 -21.59 11.42
CA ALA A 13 -6.78 -22.99 11.50
C ALA A 13 -7.78 -23.39 10.40
N PHE A 14 -8.32 -22.44 9.65
CA PHE A 14 -9.28 -22.74 8.59
C PHE A 14 -8.63 -23.49 7.42
N PRO A 15 -9.36 -24.41 6.77
CA PRO A 15 -8.95 -24.96 5.48
C PRO A 15 -8.66 -23.83 4.49
N LYS A 16 -7.64 -23.96 3.62
CA LYS A 16 -7.17 -22.88 2.74
C LYS A 16 -8.27 -22.17 1.94
N LYS A 17 -9.26 -22.92 1.44
CA LYS A 17 -10.42 -22.35 0.74
C LYS A 17 -11.24 -21.41 1.63
N VAL A 18 -11.47 -21.80 2.88
CA VAL A 18 -12.20 -20.99 3.87
C VAL A 18 -11.33 -19.84 4.36
N GLN A 19 -10.02 -20.04 4.53
CA GLN A 19 -9.06 -18.99 4.88
C GLN A 19 -9.09 -17.84 3.87
N LYS A 20 -9.15 -18.13 2.56
CA LYS A 20 -9.31 -17.10 1.51
C LYS A 20 -10.57 -16.26 1.70
N SER A 21 -11.72 -16.91 1.87
CA SER A 21 -12.99 -16.21 2.10
C SER A 21 -12.98 -15.40 3.40
N ALA A 22 -12.31 -15.91 4.45
CA ALA A 22 -12.13 -15.20 5.70
C ALA A 22 -11.27 -13.94 5.53
N VAL A 23 -10.13 -14.02 4.81
CA VAL A 23 -9.27 -12.87 4.51
C VAL A 23 -10.01 -11.82 3.68
N TRP A 24 -10.76 -12.24 2.66
CA TRP A 24 -11.63 -11.36 1.90
C TRP A 24 -12.72 -10.70 2.78
N THR A 25 -13.26 -11.44 3.75
CA THR A 25 -14.22 -10.88 4.72
C THR A 25 -13.56 -9.84 5.63
N LEU A 26 -12.32 -10.11 6.08
CA LEU A 26 -11.53 -9.17 6.87
C LEU A 26 -11.24 -7.88 6.09
N SER A 27 -10.95 -7.96 4.78
CA SER A 27 -10.74 -6.75 3.96
C SER A 27 -12.01 -5.92 3.84
N ASN A 28 -13.18 -6.55 3.73
CA ASN A 28 -14.46 -5.86 3.73
C ASN A 28 -14.79 -5.20 5.08
N PHE A 29 -14.42 -5.81 6.22
CA PHE A 29 -14.58 -5.14 7.52
C PHE A 29 -13.77 -3.84 7.64
N CYS A 30 -12.67 -3.72 6.89
CA CYS A 30 -11.82 -2.53 6.90
C CYS A 30 -12.32 -1.44 5.95
N ARG A 31 -13.28 -1.75 5.06
CA ARG A 31 -13.65 -0.90 3.93
C ARG A 31 -14.88 -0.03 4.23
N GLY A 32 -14.85 1.20 3.71
CA GLY A 32 -16.05 2.02 3.52
C GLY A 32 -16.08 3.28 4.39
N LYS A 33 -17.05 4.14 4.07
CA LYS A 33 -17.39 5.34 4.83
C LYS A 33 -18.88 5.27 5.24
N PRO A 34 -19.28 5.63 6.47
CA PRO A 34 -18.43 6.10 7.57
C PRO A 34 -17.38 5.05 7.97
N PHE A 35 -16.20 5.52 8.40
CA PHE A 35 -15.09 4.61 8.68
C PHE A 35 -15.46 3.62 9.78
N PRO A 36 -15.03 2.35 9.67
CA PRO A 36 -15.25 1.38 10.73
C PRO A 36 -14.38 1.75 11.94
N ASP A 37 -14.89 1.50 13.15
CA ASP A 37 -14.22 1.79 14.41
C ASP A 37 -12.78 1.25 14.46
N TRP A 38 -11.81 2.14 14.64
CA TRP A 38 -10.39 1.83 14.57
C TRP A 38 -9.97 0.80 15.63
N ASP A 39 -10.44 0.92 16.86
CA ASP A 39 -10.11 0.00 17.96
C ASP A 39 -10.54 -1.45 17.67
N ARG A 40 -11.56 -1.62 16.83
CA ARG A 40 -12.00 -2.93 16.36
C ARG A 40 -11.23 -3.40 15.14
N VAL A 41 -11.08 -2.58 14.10
CA VAL A 41 -10.47 -3.03 12.84
C VAL A 41 -8.94 -3.08 12.86
N SER A 42 -8.28 -2.32 13.74
CA SER A 42 -6.81 -2.40 13.92
C SER A 42 -6.35 -3.79 14.36
N LYS A 43 -7.18 -4.54 15.09
CA LYS A 43 -6.94 -5.93 15.50
C LYS A 43 -6.78 -6.91 14.33
N VAL A 44 -7.19 -6.50 13.13
CA VAL A 44 -7.02 -7.26 11.89
C VAL A 44 -5.57 -7.24 11.43
N LEU A 45 -4.81 -6.16 11.69
CA LEU A 45 -3.45 -5.96 11.17
C LEU A 45 -2.48 -7.09 11.55
N PRO A 46 -2.33 -7.49 12.83
CA PRO A 46 -1.36 -8.52 13.19
C PRO A 46 -1.68 -9.88 12.55
N VAL A 47 -2.98 -10.19 12.42
CA VAL A 47 -3.44 -11.43 11.80
C VAL A 47 -3.18 -11.43 10.30
N LEU A 48 -3.49 -10.33 9.60
CA LEU A 48 -3.19 -10.24 8.16
C LEU A 48 -1.69 -10.22 7.89
N LYS A 49 -0.90 -9.56 8.74
CA LYS A 49 0.57 -9.57 8.65
C LYS A 49 1.14 -10.98 8.76
N GLN A 50 0.68 -11.76 9.75
CA GLN A 50 1.10 -13.16 9.88
C GLN A 50 0.76 -13.97 8.62
N ILE A 51 -0.47 -13.84 8.10
CA ILE A 51 -0.87 -14.55 6.89
C ILE A 51 -0.02 -14.09 5.69
N LEU A 52 0.28 -12.80 5.60
CA LEU A 52 1.10 -12.21 4.53
C LEU A 52 2.54 -12.73 4.54
N ASP A 53 3.10 -13.00 5.71
CA ASP A 53 4.44 -13.56 5.86
C ASP A 53 4.55 -14.99 5.36
N GLU A 54 3.46 -15.76 5.43
CA GLU A 54 3.46 -17.20 5.13
C GLU A 54 2.89 -17.53 3.74
N THR A 55 1.95 -16.73 3.25
CA THR A 55 1.18 -17.08 2.05
C THR A 55 1.94 -16.82 0.75
N LYS A 56 1.74 -17.70 -0.23
CA LYS A 56 2.17 -17.52 -1.63
C LYS A 56 0.98 -17.32 -2.57
N ASP A 57 -0.22 -17.23 -2.00
CA ASP A 57 -1.46 -17.12 -2.74
C ASP A 57 -1.74 -15.68 -3.13
N TYR A 58 -1.63 -15.37 -4.41
CA TYR A 58 -1.73 -14.01 -4.93
C TYR A 58 -3.08 -13.35 -4.67
N ASP A 59 -4.18 -14.12 -4.71
CA ASP A 59 -5.51 -13.55 -4.46
C ASP A 59 -5.63 -13.15 -2.98
N MET A 60 -5.14 -13.99 -2.09
CA MET A 60 -5.10 -13.70 -0.65
C MET A 60 -4.18 -12.51 -0.32
N ILE A 61 -3.00 -12.43 -0.97
CA ILE A 61 -2.10 -11.29 -0.82
C ILE A 61 -2.80 -10.00 -1.25
N ALA A 62 -3.50 -10.02 -2.39
CA ALA A 62 -4.23 -8.85 -2.86
C ALA A 62 -5.32 -8.41 -1.89
N ASP A 63 -6.11 -9.34 -1.34
CA ASP A 63 -7.13 -9.03 -0.34
C ASP A 63 -6.51 -8.43 0.94
N ILE A 64 -5.34 -8.94 1.38
CA ILE A 64 -4.59 -8.36 2.50
C ILE A 64 -4.14 -6.94 2.18
N LEU A 65 -3.55 -6.70 1.01
CA LEU A 65 -3.07 -5.38 0.62
C LEU A 65 -4.21 -4.36 0.53
N TRP A 66 -5.38 -4.75 0.01
CA TRP A 66 -6.55 -3.88 0.02
C TRP A 66 -7.04 -3.58 1.45
N ALA A 67 -7.06 -4.58 2.34
CA ALA A 67 -7.40 -4.33 3.74
C ALA A 67 -6.45 -3.30 4.38
N VAL A 68 -5.14 -3.48 4.20
CA VAL A 68 -4.10 -2.57 4.72
C VAL A 68 -4.24 -1.18 4.09
N SER A 69 -4.56 -1.09 2.81
CA SER A 69 -4.86 0.16 2.11
C SER A 69 -5.98 0.93 2.82
N PHE A 70 -7.12 0.30 3.09
CA PHE A 70 -8.23 0.95 3.80
C PHE A 70 -7.90 1.30 5.26
N LEU A 71 -7.04 0.51 5.91
CA LEU A 71 -6.57 0.78 7.26
C LEU A 71 -5.55 1.91 7.33
N SER A 72 -4.83 2.18 6.25
CA SER A 72 -3.83 3.26 6.16
C SER A 72 -4.41 4.64 5.84
N GLU A 73 -5.70 4.72 5.44
CA GLU A 73 -6.35 6.00 5.13
C GLU A 73 -6.41 6.87 6.38
N ASP A 74 -6.04 8.15 6.24
CA ASP A 74 -6.25 9.15 7.28
C ASP A 74 -7.75 9.37 7.50
N ARG A 75 -8.16 9.25 8.75
CA ARG A 75 -9.56 9.31 9.16
C ARG A 75 -9.92 10.61 9.87
N GLY A 76 -8.91 11.40 10.25
CA GLY A 76 -9.12 12.58 11.08
C GLY A 76 -9.72 12.24 12.45
N ASP A 77 -9.46 11.02 12.95
CA ASP A 77 -10.06 10.50 14.19
C ASP A 77 -9.51 11.16 15.46
N THR A 78 -8.42 11.92 15.36
CA THR A 78 -7.71 12.53 16.49
C THR A 78 -7.75 14.05 16.43
N GLU A 79 -8.09 14.68 17.57
CA GLU A 79 -8.18 16.15 17.67
C GLU A 79 -6.79 16.83 17.59
N ASP A 80 -5.74 16.12 18.00
CA ASP A 80 -4.35 16.60 17.99
C ASP A 80 -3.62 16.36 16.66
N GLY A 81 -4.29 15.73 15.68
CA GLY A 81 -3.73 15.41 14.37
C GLY A 81 -2.85 14.16 14.32
N THR A 82 -2.78 13.37 15.40
CA THR A 82 -2.04 12.10 15.45
C THR A 82 -2.55 11.12 14.40
N LYS A 83 -1.66 10.54 13.60
CA LYS A 83 -2.02 9.61 12.51
C LYS A 83 -1.97 8.15 12.99
N ILE A 84 -2.82 7.80 13.95
CA ILE A 84 -2.84 6.47 14.60
C ILE A 84 -2.96 5.30 13.61
N GLN A 85 -3.60 5.54 12.45
CA GLN A 85 -3.71 4.56 11.37
C GLN A 85 -2.34 4.24 10.77
N ILE A 86 -1.59 5.28 10.38
CA ILE A 86 -0.26 5.16 9.78
C ILE A 86 0.71 4.55 10.79
N ASP A 87 0.67 5.02 12.04
CA ASP A 87 1.43 4.44 13.15
C ASP A 87 1.18 2.93 13.28
N GLY A 88 -0.08 2.52 13.27
CA GLY A 88 -0.47 1.11 13.33
C GLY A 88 0.09 0.27 12.18
N ILE A 89 0.10 0.80 10.95
CA ILE A 89 0.69 0.11 9.79
C ILE A 89 2.20 -0.06 9.94
N ILE A 90 2.91 1.00 10.35
CA ILE A 90 4.37 0.99 10.52
C ILE A 90 4.77 0.04 11.66
N GLN A 91 4.12 0.16 12.82
CA GLN A 91 4.40 -0.67 14.00
C GLN A 91 4.11 -2.16 13.77
N CYS A 92 3.10 -2.48 12.92
CA CYS A 92 2.82 -3.85 12.52
C CYS A 92 3.90 -4.44 11.58
N GLY A 93 4.80 -3.60 11.03
CA GLY A 93 5.90 -4.04 10.17
C GLY A 93 5.47 -4.45 8.76
N VAL A 94 4.24 -4.12 8.33
CA VAL A 94 3.70 -4.48 7.01
C VAL A 94 4.47 -3.78 5.88
N LEU A 95 5.07 -2.61 6.15
CA LEU A 95 5.84 -1.84 5.18
C LEU A 95 6.92 -2.69 4.48
N ASN A 96 7.66 -3.50 5.24
CA ASN A 96 8.70 -4.38 4.68
C ASN A 96 8.14 -5.41 3.69
N ASN A 97 6.96 -5.98 3.97
CA ASN A 97 6.28 -6.88 3.04
C ASN A 97 5.86 -6.16 1.77
N ILE A 98 5.34 -4.94 1.88
CA ILE A 98 4.92 -4.11 0.73
C ILE A 98 6.11 -3.85 -0.20
N ILE A 99 7.25 -3.44 0.35
CA ILE A 99 8.47 -3.22 -0.45
C ILE A 99 8.92 -4.52 -1.13
N ALA A 100 8.94 -5.63 -0.39
CA ALA A 100 9.33 -6.93 -0.92
C ALA A 100 8.40 -7.37 -2.07
N ILE A 101 7.09 -7.16 -1.94
CA ILE A 101 6.10 -7.50 -2.97
C ILE A 101 6.34 -6.67 -4.24
N ILE A 102 6.53 -5.35 -4.14
CA ILE A 102 6.81 -4.52 -5.32
C ILE A 102 8.10 -4.98 -6.02
N LYS A 103 9.17 -5.29 -5.25
CA LYS A 103 10.42 -5.79 -5.83
C LYS A 103 10.26 -7.16 -6.49
N GLN A 104 9.42 -8.04 -5.93
CA GLN A 104 9.16 -9.36 -6.50
C GLN A 104 8.31 -9.30 -7.77
N THR A 105 7.30 -8.41 -7.82
CA THR A 105 6.40 -8.32 -8.98
C THR A 105 7.08 -7.80 -10.24
N GLN A 106 8.22 -7.11 -10.12
CA GLN A 106 9.12 -6.78 -11.23
C GLN A 106 9.62 -8.03 -11.97
N LYS A 107 9.86 -9.13 -11.25
CA LYS A 107 10.39 -10.38 -11.80
C LYS A 107 9.32 -11.25 -12.47
N ILE A 108 8.04 -11.00 -12.20
CA ILE A 108 6.90 -11.82 -12.67
C ILE A 108 6.48 -11.46 -14.10
N LYS A 109 7.11 -10.46 -14.73
CA LYS A 109 6.70 -9.88 -16.02
C LYS A 109 6.66 -10.85 -17.21
N ASP A 110 7.22 -12.05 -17.10
CA ASP A 110 7.35 -12.97 -18.24
C ASP A 110 6.14 -13.88 -18.53
N GLU A 111 5.12 -13.98 -17.64
CA GLU A 111 4.13 -15.08 -17.78
C GLU A 111 2.68 -14.73 -18.20
N LEU A 112 2.26 -13.47 -18.33
CA LEU A 112 0.83 -13.19 -18.55
C LEU A 112 0.57 -12.12 -19.63
N GLN A 113 0.41 -12.60 -20.86
CA GLN A 113 -0.25 -11.87 -21.95
C GLN A 113 -1.73 -11.63 -21.62
N PRO A 114 -2.31 -10.48 -22.03
CA PRO A 114 -3.73 -10.21 -21.86
C PRO A 114 -4.59 -11.15 -22.71
N LYS A 115 -5.62 -11.77 -22.11
CA LYS A 115 -6.74 -12.34 -22.89
C LYS A 115 -7.53 -11.17 -23.47
N LEU A 116 -7.59 -11.11 -24.80
CA LEU A 116 -8.27 -10.09 -25.60
C LEU A 116 -9.72 -9.85 -25.08
N GLY A 117 -10.07 -8.60 -24.77
CA GLY A 117 -11.46 -8.18 -24.54
C GLY A 117 -11.92 -7.96 -23.08
N GLN A 118 -11.03 -8.03 -22.08
CA GLN A 118 -11.34 -7.56 -20.73
C GLN A 118 -10.30 -6.51 -20.29
N SER A 119 -10.77 -5.41 -19.70
CA SER A 119 -9.99 -4.45 -18.91
C SER A 119 -9.43 -5.14 -17.64
N LYS A 120 -8.57 -6.14 -17.80
CA LYS A 120 -8.03 -6.93 -16.71
C LYS A 120 -6.60 -6.46 -16.45
N LEU A 121 -6.39 -5.84 -15.29
CA LEU A 121 -5.06 -5.52 -14.78
C LEU A 121 -4.19 -6.78 -14.81
N SER A 122 -2.90 -6.63 -15.11
CA SER A 122 -1.97 -7.75 -15.00
C SER A 122 -1.91 -8.22 -13.54
N LYS A 123 -1.52 -9.48 -13.32
CA LYS A 123 -1.36 -10.03 -11.96
C LYS A 123 -0.39 -9.19 -11.11
N SER A 124 0.64 -8.63 -11.74
CA SER A 124 1.57 -7.67 -11.13
C SER A 124 0.85 -6.38 -10.72
N GLU A 125 0.04 -5.79 -11.61
CA GLU A 125 -0.70 -4.57 -11.30
C GLU A 125 -1.76 -4.74 -10.21
N TYR A 126 -2.37 -5.93 -10.13
CA TYR A 126 -3.34 -6.24 -9.09
C TYR A 126 -2.72 -6.20 -7.68
N LEU A 127 -1.41 -6.43 -7.57
CA LEU A 127 -0.67 -6.32 -6.31
C LEU A 127 -0.02 -4.94 -6.11
N VAL A 128 0.59 -4.37 -7.15
CA VAL A 128 1.35 -3.12 -7.04
C VAL A 128 0.46 -1.92 -6.77
N GLY A 129 -0.75 -1.86 -7.34
CA GLY A 129 -1.68 -0.74 -7.13
C GLY A 129 -1.95 -0.46 -5.64
N PRO A 130 -2.47 -1.44 -4.87
CA PRO A 130 -2.66 -1.30 -3.43
C PRO A 130 -1.37 -0.97 -2.67
N CYS A 131 -0.23 -1.57 -3.04
CA CYS A 131 1.06 -1.29 -2.40
C CYS A 131 1.45 0.18 -2.52
N VAL A 132 1.35 0.76 -3.72
CA VAL A 132 1.67 2.17 -3.95
C VAL A 132 0.69 3.09 -3.22
N HIS A 133 -0.58 2.71 -3.15
CA HIS A 133 -1.57 3.48 -2.42
C HIS A 133 -1.30 3.50 -0.90
N ILE A 134 -0.94 2.35 -0.30
CA ILE A 134 -0.51 2.29 1.11
C ILE A 134 0.72 3.17 1.34
N ILE A 135 1.72 3.08 0.45
CA ILE A 135 2.93 3.92 0.54
C ILE A 135 2.55 5.41 0.50
N GLY A 136 1.69 5.81 -0.43
CA GLY A 136 1.20 7.18 -0.57
C GLY A 136 0.49 7.69 0.68
N ASN A 137 -0.35 6.85 1.30
CA ASN A 137 -1.01 7.17 2.56
C ASN A 137 0.00 7.36 3.69
N ILE A 138 1.03 6.50 3.81
CA ILE A 138 2.07 6.64 4.84
C ILE A 138 2.83 7.95 4.66
N VAL A 139 3.27 8.29 3.44
CA VAL A 139 4.06 9.50 3.17
C VAL A 139 3.23 10.80 3.19
N SER A 140 1.90 10.71 3.26
CA SER A 140 1.04 11.86 3.61
C SER A 140 0.97 12.12 5.12
N GLY A 141 1.63 11.30 5.94
CA GLY A 141 1.74 11.47 7.38
C GLY A 141 2.74 12.55 7.79
N THR A 142 3.40 12.35 8.93
CA THR A 142 4.42 13.28 9.43
C THR A 142 5.76 13.03 8.75
N ASP A 143 6.73 13.92 9.00
CA ASP A 143 8.11 13.75 8.52
C ASP A 143 8.76 12.44 9.00
N GLU A 144 8.39 11.97 10.20
CA GLU A 144 8.84 10.67 10.73
C GLU A 144 8.28 9.50 9.92
N HIS A 145 6.99 9.53 9.54
CA HIS A 145 6.39 8.52 8.67
C HIS A 145 7.07 8.49 7.30
N THR A 146 7.30 9.66 6.71
CA THR A 146 8.03 9.77 5.45
C THR A 146 9.46 9.23 5.58
N ALA A 147 10.16 9.52 6.69
CA ALA A 147 11.50 9.00 6.93
C ALA A 147 11.55 7.46 6.97
N GLU A 148 10.55 6.79 7.54
CA GLU A 148 10.49 5.32 7.54
C GLU A 148 10.37 4.73 6.12
N VAL A 149 9.55 5.35 5.27
CA VAL A 149 9.42 4.91 3.86
C VAL A 149 10.69 5.20 3.07
N LEU A 150 11.34 6.36 3.30
CA LEU A 150 12.62 6.70 2.69
C LEU A 150 13.71 5.69 3.03
N LYS A 151 13.83 5.30 4.31
CA LYS A 151 14.75 4.25 4.78
C LYS A 151 14.49 2.90 4.09
N ALA A 152 13.25 2.63 3.73
CA ALA A 152 12.84 1.41 3.05
C ALA A 152 13.13 1.41 1.52
N GLY A 153 13.74 2.49 0.98
CA GLY A 153 14.15 2.58 -0.42
C GLY A 153 13.10 3.18 -1.36
N PHE A 154 12.30 4.13 -0.86
CA PHE A 154 11.21 4.78 -1.61
C PHE A 154 11.54 5.15 -3.06
N TYR A 155 12.68 5.81 -3.31
CA TYR A 155 13.01 6.29 -4.66
C TYR A 155 13.18 5.18 -5.69
N GLU A 156 13.79 4.05 -5.31
CA GLU A 156 13.93 2.86 -6.17
C GLU A 156 12.55 2.28 -6.53
N ILE A 157 11.63 2.30 -5.54
CA ILE A 157 10.28 1.78 -5.68
C ILE A 157 9.44 2.66 -6.61
N ILE A 158 9.46 3.98 -6.41
CA ILE A 158 8.73 4.92 -7.25
C ILE A 158 9.26 4.89 -8.68
N GLU A 159 10.57 4.86 -8.86
CA GLU A 159 11.19 4.73 -10.19
C GLU A 159 10.67 3.49 -10.92
N THR A 160 10.64 2.35 -10.23
CA THR A 160 10.08 1.12 -10.78
C THR A 160 8.61 1.31 -11.18
N CYS A 161 7.77 1.82 -10.26
CA CYS A 161 6.34 1.95 -10.52
C CYS A 161 6.07 2.88 -11.72
N LEU A 162 6.83 3.96 -11.85
CA LEU A 162 6.73 4.90 -12.97
C LEU A 162 7.16 4.27 -14.31
N ASP A 163 8.16 3.38 -14.29
CA ASP A 163 8.66 2.71 -15.49
C ASP A 163 7.75 1.55 -15.94
N GLN A 164 7.16 0.85 -14.97
CA GLN A 164 6.70 -0.52 -15.19
C GLN A 164 5.21 -0.74 -15.01
N SER A 165 4.49 0.19 -14.39
CA SER A 165 3.10 -0.02 -13.99
C SER A 165 2.07 0.65 -14.89
N ALA A 166 0.79 0.30 -14.72
CA ALA A 166 -0.32 0.88 -15.47
C ALA A 166 -0.52 2.37 -15.12
N ARG A 167 -1.26 3.08 -15.99
CA ARG A 167 -1.45 4.54 -15.86
C ARG A 167 -1.94 4.98 -14.48
N ASN A 168 -2.87 4.25 -13.86
CA ASN A 168 -3.41 4.61 -12.55
C ASN A 168 -2.36 4.43 -11.45
N THR A 169 -1.67 3.30 -11.41
CA THR A 169 -0.56 3.06 -10.48
C THR A 169 0.55 4.11 -10.62
N ARG A 170 0.86 4.55 -11.85
CA ARG A 170 1.83 5.65 -12.08
C ARG A 170 1.34 6.98 -11.52
N LYS A 171 0.03 7.27 -11.59
CA LYS A 171 -0.55 8.48 -10.97
C LYS A 171 -0.43 8.44 -9.46
N GLU A 172 -0.76 7.31 -8.85
CA GLU A 172 -0.60 7.11 -7.40
C GLU A 172 0.88 7.23 -6.97
N ALA A 173 1.80 6.71 -7.77
CA ALA A 173 3.24 6.85 -7.53
C ALA A 173 3.70 8.32 -7.62
N CYS A 174 3.19 9.09 -8.59
CA CYS A 174 3.43 10.53 -8.66
C CYS A 174 2.86 11.27 -7.43
N TRP A 175 1.65 10.90 -6.98
CA TRP A 175 1.04 11.49 -5.80
C TRP A 175 1.84 11.21 -4.52
N ALA A 176 2.28 9.96 -4.32
CA ALA A 176 3.16 9.61 -3.21
C ALA A 176 4.47 10.40 -3.27
N LEU A 177 5.08 10.54 -4.45
CA LEU A 177 6.30 11.33 -4.61
C LEU A 177 6.07 12.81 -4.28
N SER A 178 4.95 13.42 -4.68
CA SER A 178 4.68 14.82 -4.30
C SER A 178 4.60 15.02 -2.79
N ASN A 179 4.01 14.09 -2.05
CA ASN A 179 3.94 14.20 -0.59
C ASN A 179 5.34 14.19 0.05
N VAL A 180 6.25 13.36 -0.45
CA VAL A 180 7.66 13.35 0.00
C VAL A 180 8.40 14.63 -0.38
N LEU A 181 8.04 15.29 -1.48
CA LEU A 181 8.71 16.53 -1.92
C LEU A 181 8.21 17.78 -1.19
N VAL A 182 7.08 17.70 -0.47
CA VAL A 182 6.58 18.80 0.37
C VAL A 182 7.44 18.98 1.63
N GLY A 183 8.11 17.93 2.12
CA GLY A 183 8.93 18.01 3.32
C GLY A 183 10.26 18.76 3.15
N GLY A 184 11.02 18.87 4.24
CA GLY A 184 12.27 19.64 4.30
C GLY A 184 13.44 19.07 3.48
N ASN A 185 14.60 19.75 3.53
CA ASN A 185 15.80 19.44 2.73
C ASN A 185 16.26 17.97 2.78
N ASN A 186 16.05 17.28 3.89
CA ASN A 186 16.42 15.86 4.05
C ASN A 186 15.64 14.92 3.11
N GLN A 187 14.48 15.35 2.61
CA GLN A 187 13.65 14.61 1.66
C GLN A 187 13.93 15.08 0.23
N LEU A 188 14.08 16.40 0.01
CA LEU A 188 14.29 16.99 -1.31
C LEU A 188 15.67 16.69 -1.93
N GLU A 189 16.75 16.78 -1.17
CA GLU A 189 18.12 16.61 -1.70
C GLU A 189 18.35 15.21 -2.32
N PRO A 190 17.96 14.10 -1.69
CA PRO A 190 18.03 12.77 -2.32
C PRO A 190 17.29 12.69 -3.66
N PHE A 191 16.14 13.37 -3.79
CA PHE A 191 15.41 13.44 -5.05
C PHE A 191 16.16 14.25 -6.10
N LEU A 192 16.66 15.44 -5.75
CA LEU A 192 17.44 16.31 -6.66
C LEU A 192 18.70 15.63 -7.21
N ASN A 193 19.30 14.73 -6.42
CA ASN A 193 20.44 13.93 -6.83
C ASN A 193 20.06 12.71 -7.69
N ASN A 194 18.78 12.33 -7.77
CA ASN A 194 18.31 11.24 -8.63
C ASN A 194 17.99 11.76 -10.05
N GLN A 195 19.04 11.86 -10.89
CA GLN A 195 18.90 12.33 -12.27
C GLN A 195 17.93 11.49 -13.12
N LYS A 196 17.76 10.19 -12.83
CA LYS A 196 16.87 9.31 -13.58
C LYS A 196 15.41 9.67 -13.34
N LEU A 197 15.02 9.87 -12.08
CA LEU A 197 13.67 10.32 -11.73
C LEU A 197 13.37 11.70 -12.33
N ILE A 198 14.26 12.66 -12.19
CA ILE A 198 14.03 14.04 -12.65
C ILE A 198 13.89 14.10 -14.17
N LYS A 199 14.89 13.59 -14.91
CA LYS A 199 15.01 13.82 -16.35
C LYS A 199 13.91 13.15 -17.17
N PHE A 200 13.46 11.97 -16.75
CA PHE A 200 12.49 11.18 -17.52
C PHE A 200 11.05 11.34 -17.06
N ARG A 201 10.82 11.93 -15.88
CA ARG A 201 9.48 11.94 -15.26
C ARG A 201 8.97 13.32 -14.91
N PHE A 202 9.72 14.41 -15.13
CA PHE A 202 9.25 15.80 -14.93
C PHE A 202 7.87 16.08 -15.55
N VAL A 203 7.63 15.64 -16.80
CA VAL A 203 6.32 15.81 -17.47
C VAL A 203 5.22 14.96 -16.83
N LEU A 204 5.54 13.76 -16.32
CA LEU A 204 4.57 12.91 -15.61
C LEU A 204 4.24 13.47 -14.23
N LEU A 205 5.22 14.07 -13.56
CA LEU A 205 5.05 14.74 -12.27
C LEU A 205 4.17 15.99 -12.47
N MET A 206 4.51 16.88 -13.41
CA MET A 206 3.73 18.11 -13.64
C MET A 206 2.27 17.89 -14.09
N ASN A 207 1.96 16.74 -14.72
CA ASN A 207 0.60 16.43 -15.18
C ASN A 207 -0.28 15.72 -14.13
N HIS A 208 0.30 15.21 -13.05
CA HIS A 208 -0.40 14.38 -12.06
C HIS A 208 -0.19 14.80 -10.61
N VAL A 209 0.73 15.71 -10.34
CA VAL A 209 0.85 16.37 -9.03
C VAL A 209 -0.30 17.37 -8.90
N VAL A 210 -1.33 16.97 -8.18
CA VAL A 210 -2.25 17.91 -7.56
C VAL A 210 -1.50 18.44 -6.35
N PHE A 211 -1.08 19.70 -6.38
CA PHE A 211 -0.68 20.39 -5.16
C PHE A 211 -1.92 20.43 -4.26
N ILE A 212 -1.98 19.54 -3.28
CA ILE A 212 -3.00 19.62 -2.23
C ILE A 212 -2.64 20.88 -1.44
N PRO A 213 -3.54 21.88 -1.35
CA PRO A 213 -3.29 23.12 -0.62
C PRO A 213 -3.13 22.90 0.88
#